data_AF-A0A8S1FC31-F1
#
_entry.id   AF-A0A8S1FC31-F1
#
_cell.length_a   1.000
_cell.length_b   1.000
_cell.length_c   1.000
_cell.angle_alpha   90.00
_cell.angle_beta   90.00
_cell.angle_gamma   90.00
#
_symmetry.space_group_name_H-M   'P 1'
#
loop_
_entity.id
_entity.type
_entity.pdbx_description
1 polymer ?
#
loop_
_entity_poly.entity_id
_entity_poly.type
_entity_poly.pdbx_seq_one_letter_code
_entity_poly.pdbx_strand_id
1 'polypeptide(L)'
;MNKTANPSALRVKGYLLRQTKKYRPLQKLIEQQPMLRTMDQLYDCFYEYSRGLMFAKPANPLVPLEKRAGSTSDLQVILPLGTDASSRLKMADSTGNVRLGRLLESIDIVAPCCCYMLNREDPSTKWFENGTLPRMLVTSRIHPVSLTNAYRISPYHDIFLNGKVTWTSEYQSEATVSVKQNGCTMLTAKLLFASLNATNIKEKCPVNQLKPTTSYETELFHRRTIANTTKPPAPQLTAMEKPIVKDGEIAMSATALTTTTIAYPEHENPYGSVFGGYLVRQGIESAEMCAKLFAKADVTAVSLDNAEFLKVIEIGSILRFNAYICNVKNNYVNVCSQAEVFNERTQQFEFCDRFLFTFETNNNNKLPRVVPHNMQEFVAQWRSQNIAKAN
;
A
#
# COMPACT_ATOMS: atom_id res chain seq x y z
N MET A 1 -22.88 32.96 18.67
CA MET A 1 -22.46 31.71 18.01
C MET A 1 -22.32 30.62 19.07
N ASN A 2 -23.39 29.86 19.36
CA ASN A 2 -23.30 28.69 20.23
C ASN A 2 -23.38 27.44 19.36
N LYS A 3 -22.22 26.86 19.02
CA LYS A 3 -22.14 25.48 18.50
C LYS A 3 -21.62 24.61 19.64
N THR A 4 -22.56 24.01 20.36
CA THR A 4 -22.28 22.92 21.30
C THR A 4 -21.54 21.81 20.55
N ALA A 5 -20.43 21.33 21.12
CA ALA A 5 -19.68 20.20 20.59
C ALA A 5 -20.62 19.00 20.33
N ASN A 6 -20.53 18.40 19.14
CA ASN A 6 -21.36 17.26 18.76
C ASN A 6 -21.06 16.06 19.69
N PRO A 7 -22.05 15.50 20.42
CA PRO A 7 -21.83 14.36 21.31
C PRO A 7 -21.22 13.13 20.61
N SER A 8 -21.39 12.98 19.29
CA SER A 8 -20.75 11.91 18.52
C SER A 8 -19.21 12.04 18.47
N ALA A 9 -18.68 13.26 18.47
CA ALA A 9 -17.24 13.53 18.48
C ALA A 9 -16.58 13.12 19.81
N LEU A 10 -17.29 13.28 20.94
CA LEU A 10 -16.86 12.79 22.25
C LEU A 10 -16.94 11.26 22.38
N ARG A 11 -17.75 10.59 21.53
CA ARG A 11 -17.91 9.13 21.54
C ARG A 11 -16.75 8.40 20.89
N VAL A 12 -16.14 8.87 19.80
CA VAL A 12 -15.15 8.05 19.06
C VAL A 12 -13.94 7.68 19.92
N LYS A 13 -13.22 8.67 20.47
CA LYS A 13 -12.06 8.40 21.35
C LYS A 13 -12.49 7.74 22.66
N GLY A 14 -13.57 8.22 23.28
CA GLY A 14 -14.07 7.68 24.55
C GLY A 14 -14.56 6.23 24.44
N TYR A 15 -15.22 5.84 23.35
CA TYR A 15 -15.71 4.48 23.09
C TYR A 15 -14.56 3.53 22.77
N LEU A 16 -13.64 3.93 21.89
CA LEU A 16 -12.41 3.17 21.61
C LEU A 16 -11.58 2.93 22.88
N LEU A 17 -11.59 3.88 23.82
CA LEU A 17 -10.88 3.78 25.09
C LEU A 17 -11.69 3.16 26.23
N ARG A 18 -13.02 3.01 26.15
CA ARG A 18 -13.85 2.50 27.28
C ARG A 18 -13.70 0.99 27.51
N GLN A 19 -13.33 0.23 26.49
CA GLN A 19 -13.09 -1.22 26.61
C GLN A 19 -11.67 -1.58 27.11
N THR A 20 -10.86 -0.59 27.50
CA THR A 20 -9.40 -0.75 27.72
C THR A 20 -8.98 -1.15 29.13
N LYS A 21 -9.91 -1.19 30.09
CA LYS A 21 -9.54 -1.33 31.51
C LYS A 21 -9.17 -2.74 31.95
N LYS A 22 -9.29 -3.76 31.11
CA LYS A 22 -8.90 -5.12 31.49
C LYS A 22 -8.26 -5.81 30.30
N TYR A 23 -7.05 -6.33 30.54
CA TYR A 23 -6.30 -7.31 29.75
C TYR A 23 -5.06 -6.77 28.99
N ARG A 24 -3.86 -7.23 29.40
CA ARG A 24 -2.58 -7.15 28.66
C ARG A 24 -2.14 -8.57 28.23
N PRO A 25 -2.65 -9.12 27.12
CA PRO A 25 -2.32 -10.48 26.68
C PRO A 25 -1.24 -10.58 25.60
N LEU A 26 -0.80 -9.46 25.03
CA LEU A 26 0.15 -9.48 23.91
C LEU A 26 1.43 -10.24 24.28
N GLN A 27 1.89 -10.08 25.51
CA GLN A 27 3.08 -10.75 26.02
C GLN A 27 2.91 -12.28 26.05
N LYS A 28 1.75 -12.79 26.49
CA LYS A 28 1.46 -14.23 26.50
C LYS A 28 1.36 -14.83 25.09
N LEU A 29 0.75 -14.12 24.14
CA LEU A 29 0.64 -14.60 22.76
C LEU A 29 2.02 -14.65 22.08
N ILE A 30 2.85 -13.62 22.29
CA ILE A 30 4.23 -13.58 21.78
C ILE A 30 5.10 -14.65 22.44
N GLU A 31 4.96 -14.88 23.75
CA GLU A 31 5.64 -15.97 24.47
C GLU A 31 5.27 -17.35 23.91
N GLN A 32 4.02 -17.55 23.50
CA GLN A 32 3.55 -18.80 22.90
C GLN A 32 3.91 -18.95 21.41
N GLN A 33 4.13 -17.84 20.71
CA GLN A 33 4.47 -17.78 19.29
C GLN A 33 5.73 -16.93 19.09
N PRO A 34 6.93 -17.46 19.35
CA PRO A 34 8.17 -16.68 19.32
C PRO A 34 8.48 -16.06 17.95
N MET A 35 7.89 -16.60 16.88
CA MET A 35 7.97 -16.13 15.50
C MET A 35 7.06 -14.93 15.19
N LEU A 36 6.07 -14.66 16.04
CA LEU A 36 5.14 -13.56 15.86
C LEU A 36 5.81 -12.24 16.22
N ARG A 37 5.55 -11.21 15.43
CA ARG A 37 6.08 -9.86 15.65
C ARG A 37 4.95 -8.84 15.68
N THR A 38 5.06 -7.85 16.55
CA THR A 38 4.29 -6.62 16.39
C THR A 38 4.86 -5.77 15.26
N MET A 39 4.11 -4.77 14.79
CA MET A 39 4.63 -3.80 13.83
C MET A 39 5.83 -3.03 14.39
N ASP A 40 5.79 -2.62 15.67
CA ASP A 40 6.89 -1.87 16.29
C ASP A 40 8.17 -2.71 16.32
N GLN A 41 8.09 -3.97 16.79
CA GLN A 41 9.24 -4.88 16.77
C GLN A 41 9.76 -5.15 15.35
N LEU A 42 8.85 -5.32 14.38
CA LEU A 42 9.26 -5.51 12.99
C LEU A 42 9.98 -4.27 12.45
N TYR A 43 9.45 -3.08 12.75
CA TYR A 43 9.98 -1.81 12.30
C TYR A 43 11.36 -1.57 12.89
N ASP A 44 11.53 -1.75 14.20
CA ASP A 44 12.83 -1.60 14.89
C ASP A 44 13.88 -2.53 14.28
N CYS A 45 13.59 -3.84 14.18
CA CYS A 45 14.47 -4.81 13.52
C CYS A 45 14.78 -4.42 12.07
N PHE A 46 13.77 -3.98 11.33
CA PHE A 46 13.92 -3.63 9.92
C PHE A 46 14.83 -2.43 9.73
N TYR A 47 14.67 -1.41 10.57
CA TYR A 47 15.51 -0.23 10.59
C TYR A 47 16.94 -0.53 10.99
N GLU A 48 17.14 -1.23 12.11
CA GLU A 48 18.46 -1.60 12.61
C GLU A 48 19.24 -2.40 11.55
N TYR A 49 18.60 -3.41 10.97
CA TYR A 49 19.23 -4.25 9.96
C TYR A 49 19.52 -3.50 8.66
N SER A 50 18.50 -2.86 8.04
CA SER A 50 18.68 -2.18 6.76
C SER A 50 19.67 -1.03 6.85
N ARG A 51 19.73 -0.30 7.98
CA ARG A 51 20.75 0.72 8.21
C ARG A 51 22.12 0.10 8.46
N GLY A 52 22.19 -0.98 9.24
CA GLY A 52 23.42 -1.75 9.43
C GLY A 52 24.07 -2.15 8.10
N LEU A 53 23.26 -2.61 7.14
CA LEU A 53 23.72 -2.94 5.78
C LEU A 53 24.23 -1.73 4.98
N MET A 54 23.61 -0.56 5.10
CA MET A 54 24.06 0.65 4.39
C MET A 54 25.40 1.17 4.89
N PHE A 55 25.66 1.04 6.20
CA PHE A 55 26.89 1.52 6.83
C PHE A 55 27.97 0.44 6.98
N ALA A 56 27.68 -0.81 6.62
CA ALA A 56 28.66 -1.88 6.60
C ALA A 56 29.78 -1.55 5.58
N LYS A 57 31.04 -1.61 6.04
CA LYS A 57 32.21 -1.54 5.14
C LYS A 57 32.09 -2.62 4.05
N PRO A 58 32.60 -2.40 2.83
CA PRO A 58 32.47 -3.33 1.72
C PRO A 58 33.25 -4.62 2.01
N ALA A 59 32.60 -5.55 2.71
CA ALA A 59 33.08 -6.88 2.96
C ALA A 59 31.88 -7.84 2.85
N ASN A 60 31.55 -8.24 1.63
CA ASN A 60 31.72 -9.65 1.26
C ASN A 60 31.51 -9.85 -0.26
N PRO A 61 32.55 -10.21 -1.02
CA PRO A 61 32.43 -10.54 -2.42
C PRO A 61 31.80 -11.93 -2.54
N LEU A 62 30.78 -12.05 -3.40
CA LEU A 62 30.23 -13.32 -3.91
C LEU A 62 29.55 -14.22 -2.86
N VAL A 63 28.46 -13.75 -2.24
CA VAL A 63 27.52 -14.72 -1.65
C VAL A 63 26.82 -15.47 -2.79
N PRO A 64 26.92 -16.81 -2.86
CA PRO A 64 26.27 -17.59 -3.89
C PRO A 64 24.75 -17.43 -3.79
N LEU A 65 24.12 -17.11 -4.93
CA LEU A 65 22.67 -17.06 -5.04
C LEU A 65 22.09 -18.48 -5.05
N GLU A 66 21.05 -18.69 -4.25
CA GLU A 66 20.44 -20.00 -4.07
C GLU A 66 19.01 -20.05 -4.62
N LYS A 67 18.56 -21.28 -4.90
CA LYS A 67 17.14 -21.57 -5.16
C LYS A 67 16.46 -22.04 -3.87
N ARG A 68 15.52 -21.27 -3.33
CA ARG A 68 14.93 -21.49 -2.00
C ARG A 68 13.42 -21.68 -2.05
N ALA A 69 12.90 -22.54 -1.18
CA ALA A 69 11.46 -22.74 -1.04
C ALA A 69 10.77 -21.47 -0.50
N GLY A 70 9.52 -21.22 -0.91
CA GLY A 70 8.75 -20.04 -0.47
C GLY A 70 8.58 -19.97 1.05
N SER A 71 8.48 -21.11 1.72
CA SER A 71 8.37 -21.21 3.19
C SER A 71 9.56 -20.61 3.95
N THR A 72 10.72 -20.44 3.31
CA THR A 72 11.88 -19.75 3.91
C THR A 72 11.66 -18.25 4.07
N SER A 73 10.66 -17.69 3.38
CA SER A 73 10.31 -16.28 3.41
C SER A 73 9.06 -15.95 4.22
N ASP A 74 8.47 -16.96 4.88
CA ASP A 74 7.25 -16.80 5.66
C ASP A 74 7.50 -15.86 6.85
N LEU A 75 6.65 -14.84 6.96
CA LEU A 75 6.67 -13.85 8.03
C LEU A 75 5.24 -13.63 8.54
N GLN A 76 5.07 -13.60 9.85
CA GLN A 76 3.78 -13.33 10.47
C GLN A 76 3.89 -12.16 11.45
N VAL A 77 2.99 -11.19 11.28
CA VAL A 77 2.97 -9.94 12.05
C VAL A 77 1.57 -9.71 12.60
N ILE A 78 1.47 -9.28 13.85
CA ILE A 78 0.21 -8.98 14.53
C ILE A 78 0.03 -7.46 14.67
N LEU A 79 -1.18 -7.00 14.34
CA LEU A 79 -1.72 -5.72 14.77
C LEU A 79 -2.64 -6.01 15.96
N PRO A 80 -2.21 -5.72 17.20
CA PRO A 80 -2.91 -6.15 18.39
C PRO A 80 -4.09 -5.25 18.74
N LEU A 81 -5.02 -5.06 17.79
CA LEU A 81 -6.10 -4.11 17.94
C LEU A 81 -7.07 -4.51 19.05
N GLY A 82 -7.32 -5.81 19.24
CA GLY A 82 -8.20 -6.33 20.28
C GLY A 82 -7.66 -6.09 21.68
N THR A 83 -6.34 -6.00 21.81
CA THR A 83 -5.64 -6.12 23.09
C THR A 83 -4.83 -4.87 23.47
N ASP A 84 -4.47 -4.03 22.50
CA ASP A 84 -3.84 -2.73 22.69
C ASP A 84 -4.74 -1.58 22.20
N ALA A 85 -5.17 -0.77 23.18
CA ALA A 85 -5.97 0.42 22.97
C ALA A 85 -5.30 1.46 22.08
N SER A 86 -3.98 1.61 22.21
CA SER A 86 -3.22 2.65 21.50
C SER A 86 -3.10 2.29 20.02
N SER A 87 -2.74 1.03 19.73
CA SER A 87 -2.79 0.48 18.36
C SER A 87 -4.19 0.60 17.77
N ARG A 88 -5.23 0.23 18.51
CA ARG A 88 -6.63 0.37 18.07
C ARG A 88 -6.97 1.80 17.68
N LEU A 89 -6.60 2.78 18.51
CA LEU A 89 -6.88 4.18 18.25
C LEU A 89 -6.17 4.70 16.99
N LYS A 90 -4.94 4.24 16.73
CA LYS A 90 -4.19 4.60 15.51
C LYS A 90 -4.80 3.97 14.24
N MET A 91 -5.43 2.80 14.38
CA MET A 91 -5.93 1.97 13.28
C MET A 91 -7.43 2.11 13.02
N ALA A 92 -8.19 2.74 13.91
CA ALA A 92 -9.63 2.95 13.70
C ALA A 92 -9.90 4.22 12.88
N ASP A 93 -10.95 4.18 12.05
CA ASP A 93 -11.49 5.35 11.38
C ASP A 93 -12.59 6.05 12.20
N SER A 94 -13.15 7.13 11.67
CA SER A 94 -14.19 7.93 12.33
C SER A 94 -15.56 7.22 12.41
N THR A 95 -15.74 6.12 11.68
CA THR A 95 -16.98 5.32 11.62
C THR A 95 -16.92 4.06 12.46
N GLY A 96 -15.78 3.78 13.12
CA GLY A 96 -15.59 2.61 13.96
C GLY A 96 -15.17 1.35 13.18
N ASN A 97 -14.65 1.51 11.96
CA ASN A 97 -14.01 0.45 11.17
C ASN A 97 -12.48 0.60 11.21
N VAL A 98 -11.75 -0.32 10.58
CA VAL A 98 -10.30 -0.18 10.39
C VAL A 98 -10.00 0.83 9.28
N ARG A 99 -9.15 1.82 9.57
CA ARG A 99 -8.63 2.81 8.63
C ARG A 99 -7.77 2.11 7.57
N LEU A 100 -8.35 1.87 6.40
CA LEU A 100 -7.71 1.10 5.32
C LEU A 100 -6.35 1.64 4.89
N GLY A 101 -6.18 2.97 4.86
CA GLY A 101 -4.89 3.57 4.54
C GLY A 101 -3.76 3.10 5.48
N ARG A 102 -4.02 3.01 6.80
CA ARG A 102 -3.05 2.50 7.78
C ARG A 102 -2.77 1.00 7.61
N LEU A 103 -3.78 0.24 7.23
CA LEU A 103 -3.62 -1.20 6.95
C LEU A 103 -2.77 -1.43 5.70
N LEU A 104 -3.01 -0.67 4.62
CA LEU A 104 -2.20 -0.72 3.39
C LEU A 104 -0.75 -0.27 3.63
N GLU A 105 -0.56 0.76 4.45
CA GLU A 105 0.77 1.19 4.92
C GLU A 105 1.49 0.05 5.67
N SER A 106 0.79 -0.64 6.58
CA SER A 106 1.35 -1.78 7.32
C SER A 106 1.74 -2.94 6.40
N ILE A 107 0.93 -3.22 5.37
CA ILE A 107 1.22 -4.26 4.37
C ILE A 107 2.51 -3.96 3.62
N ASP A 108 2.73 -2.71 3.21
CA ASP A 108 3.94 -2.31 2.49
C ASP A 108 5.19 -2.37 3.38
N ILE A 109 5.06 -2.30 4.71
CA ILE A 109 6.16 -2.51 5.67
C ILE A 109 6.51 -4.01 5.79
N VAL A 110 5.49 -4.88 5.87
CA VAL A 110 5.69 -6.34 6.03
C VAL A 110 6.28 -6.98 4.76
N ALA A 111 5.83 -6.53 3.60
CA ALA A 111 6.18 -7.12 2.32
C ALA A 111 7.71 -7.17 2.01
N PRO A 112 8.50 -6.07 2.12
CA PRO A 112 9.94 -6.13 1.89
C PRO A 112 10.66 -6.99 2.94
N CYS A 113 10.16 -7.08 4.18
CA CYS A 113 10.72 -7.95 5.20
C CYS A 113 10.66 -9.44 4.78
N CYS A 114 9.60 -9.86 4.09
CA CYS A 114 9.49 -11.21 3.53
C CYS A 114 10.57 -11.46 2.46
N CYS A 115 10.82 -10.47 1.62
CA CYS A 115 11.88 -10.54 0.61
C CYS A 115 13.26 -10.61 1.27
N TYR A 116 13.50 -9.90 2.37
CA TYR A 116 14.73 -10.05 3.14
C TYR A 116 14.86 -11.44 3.79
N MET A 117 13.76 -12.01 4.30
CA MET A 117 13.74 -13.38 4.82
C MET A 117 14.19 -14.40 3.77
N LEU A 118 13.79 -14.24 2.50
CA LEU A 118 14.28 -15.10 1.41
C LEU A 118 15.80 -14.92 1.14
N ASN A 119 16.34 -13.74 1.41
CA ASN A 119 17.71 -13.34 1.07
C ASN A 119 18.71 -13.42 2.26
N ARG A 120 18.32 -14.02 3.38
CA ARG A 120 19.22 -14.26 4.53
C ARG A 120 20.40 -15.18 4.21
N GLU A 121 21.52 -15.06 4.91
CA GLU A 121 22.69 -15.96 4.80
C GLU A 121 22.31 -17.35 5.27
N ASP A 122 21.83 -17.45 6.50
CA ASP A 122 21.44 -18.72 7.11
C ASP A 122 19.91 -18.92 7.07
N PRO A 123 19.39 -19.86 6.25
CA PRO A 123 17.98 -20.17 6.18
C PRO A 123 17.38 -20.78 7.45
N SER A 124 18.21 -21.29 8.37
CA SER A 124 17.79 -21.81 9.67
C SER A 124 17.32 -20.68 10.59
N THR A 125 17.86 -19.48 10.39
CA THR A 125 17.48 -18.31 11.15
C THR A 125 16.03 -17.93 10.84
N LYS A 126 15.42 -17.27 11.80
CA LYS A 126 14.01 -16.91 11.78
C LYS A 126 13.78 -15.40 11.64
N TRP A 127 14.88 -14.68 11.51
CA TRP A 127 14.97 -13.23 11.40
C TRP A 127 15.72 -12.89 10.13
N PHE A 128 15.45 -11.73 9.55
CA PHE A 128 16.12 -11.31 8.33
C PHE A 128 17.49 -10.65 8.58
N GLU A 129 17.88 -10.44 9.85
CA GLU A 129 19.07 -9.68 10.27
C GLU A 129 20.41 -10.32 9.87
N ASN A 130 20.39 -11.57 9.45
CA ASN A 130 21.57 -12.35 9.12
C ASN A 130 21.72 -12.48 7.60
N GLY A 131 21.54 -11.43 6.80
CA GLY A 131 21.55 -11.50 5.33
C GLY A 131 22.86 -11.16 4.63
N THR A 132 22.87 -11.47 3.33
CA THR A 132 24.08 -11.81 2.55
C THR A 132 24.76 -10.65 1.84
N LEU A 133 24.01 -9.60 1.48
CA LEU A 133 24.49 -8.49 0.67
C LEU A 133 23.84 -7.18 1.13
N PRO A 134 24.59 -6.05 1.13
CA PRO A 134 24.02 -4.72 1.26
C PRO A 134 22.96 -4.48 0.18
N ARG A 135 21.69 -4.65 0.55
CA ARG A 135 20.54 -4.61 -0.35
C ARG A 135 19.52 -3.62 0.15
N MET A 136 18.99 -2.84 -0.77
CA MET A 136 17.81 -2.01 -0.59
C MET A 136 16.66 -2.59 -1.42
N LEU A 137 15.52 -2.81 -0.78
CA LEU A 137 14.29 -3.21 -1.46
C LEU A 137 13.34 -2.02 -1.56
N VAL A 138 13.08 -1.57 -2.78
CA VAL A 138 12.16 -0.46 -3.05
C VAL A 138 10.87 -0.96 -3.68
N THR A 139 9.74 -0.49 -3.17
CA THR A 139 8.42 -0.81 -3.73
C THR A 139 8.34 -0.23 -5.13
N SER A 140 8.18 -1.09 -6.13
CA SER A 140 8.05 -0.67 -7.54
C SER A 140 6.59 -0.66 -7.99
N ARG A 141 5.81 -1.63 -7.52
CA ARG A 141 4.40 -1.79 -7.88
C ARG A 141 3.61 -2.47 -6.78
N ILE A 142 2.39 -2.01 -6.54
CA ILE A 142 1.35 -2.79 -5.86
C ILE A 142 0.38 -3.24 -6.94
N HIS A 143 0.21 -4.56 -7.07
CA HIS A 143 -0.79 -5.16 -7.97
C HIS A 143 -2.20 -4.89 -7.46
N PRO A 144 -3.25 -5.07 -8.29
CA PRO A 144 -4.61 -4.79 -7.87
C PRO A 144 -4.98 -5.57 -6.62
N VAL A 145 -5.60 -4.87 -5.67
CA VAL A 145 -6.04 -5.38 -4.38
C VAL A 145 -7.56 -5.24 -4.29
N SER A 146 -8.25 -6.36 -4.10
CA SER A 146 -9.66 -6.32 -3.72
C SER A 146 -9.79 -5.90 -2.25
N LEU A 147 -10.55 -4.84 -2.02
CA LEU A 147 -10.87 -4.27 -0.72
C LEU A 147 -12.32 -4.56 -0.32
N THR A 148 -13.06 -5.33 -1.12
CA THR A 148 -14.48 -5.65 -0.89
C THR A 148 -14.74 -6.31 0.46
N ASN A 149 -13.81 -7.08 1.02
CA ASN A 149 -13.98 -7.68 2.34
C ASN A 149 -13.33 -6.85 3.46
N ALA A 150 -12.68 -5.73 3.13
CA ALA A 150 -11.91 -4.95 4.09
C ALA A 150 -12.80 -4.19 5.09
N TYR A 151 -14.04 -3.84 4.71
CA TYR A 151 -15.02 -3.26 5.65
C TYR A 151 -15.48 -4.23 6.75
N ARG A 152 -15.28 -5.53 6.56
CA ARG A 152 -15.62 -6.56 7.57
C ARG A 152 -14.55 -6.70 8.64
N ILE A 153 -13.40 -6.04 8.47
CA ILE A 153 -12.31 -6.08 9.43
C ILE A 153 -12.71 -5.22 10.63
N SER A 154 -12.83 -5.88 11.78
CA SER A 154 -13.16 -5.26 13.04
C SER A 154 -11.93 -4.62 13.67
N PRO A 155 -11.98 -3.35 14.13
CA PRO A 155 -10.94 -2.79 14.98
C PRO A 155 -11.00 -3.37 16.41
N TYR A 156 -11.95 -4.28 16.70
CA TYR A 156 -12.08 -4.88 18.02
C TYR A 156 -11.34 -6.21 18.20
N HIS A 157 -10.75 -6.72 17.12
CA HIS A 157 -10.04 -8.00 17.10
C HIS A 157 -8.65 -7.82 16.48
N ASP A 158 -7.70 -8.65 16.90
CA ASP A 158 -6.36 -8.62 16.36
C ASP A 158 -6.36 -8.98 14.86
N ILE A 159 -5.46 -8.36 14.12
CA ILE A 159 -5.27 -8.63 12.69
C ILE A 159 -3.90 -9.28 12.52
N PHE A 160 -3.82 -10.33 11.71
CA PHE A 160 -2.58 -11.01 11.36
C PHE A 160 -2.23 -10.71 9.90
N LEU A 161 -1.02 -10.21 9.67
CA LEU A 161 -0.43 -10.00 8.37
C LEU A 161 0.52 -11.17 8.11
N ASN A 162 0.12 -12.06 7.20
CA ASN A 162 0.91 -13.23 6.83
C ASN A 162 1.55 -12.96 5.45
N GLY A 163 2.86 -12.71 5.44
CA GLY A 163 3.62 -12.42 4.24
C GLY A 163 4.49 -13.60 3.80
N LYS A 164 4.68 -13.73 2.49
CA LYS A 164 5.65 -14.66 1.88
C LYS A 164 6.01 -14.22 0.46
N VAL A 165 7.19 -14.60 -0.02
CA VAL A 165 7.60 -14.39 -1.41
C VAL A 165 6.87 -15.38 -2.31
N THR A 166 6.23 -14.87 -3.36
CA THR A 166 5.45 -15.66 -4.34
C THR A 166 6.05 -15.67 -5.74
N TRP A 167 7.04 -14.81 -6.00
CA TRP A 167 7.74 -14.76 -7.28
C TRP A 167 9.08 -14.03 -7.15
N THR A 168 10.05 -14.42 -7.97
CA THR A 168 11.35 -13.73 -8.09
C THR A 168 11.77 -13.68 -9.55
N SER A 169 12.53 -12.64 -9.91
CA SER A 169 13.42 -12.63 -11.07
C SER A 169 14.86 -12.48 -10.61
N GLU A 170 15.80 -12.21 -11.51
CA GLU A 170 17.18 -11.93 -11.15
C GLU A 170 17.31 -10.74 -10.18
N TYR A 171 16.55 -9.66 -10.38
CA TYR A 171 16.69 -8.40 -9.63
C TYR A 171 15.39 -7.90 -8.96
N GLN A 172 14.36 -8.73 -8.93
CA GLN A 172 13.08 -8.36 -8.33
C GLN A 172 12.52 -9.50 -7.49
N SER A 173 11.75 -9.14 -6.48
CA SER A 173 11.01 -10.08 -5.64
C SER A 173 9.60 -9.57 -5.42
N GLU A 174 8.63 -10.47 -5.51
CA GLU A 174 7.25 -10.17 -5.17
C GLU A 174 6.87 -10.85 -3.86
N ALA A 175 6.39 -10.07 -2.90
CA ALA A 175 5.78 -10.58 -1.69
C ALA A 175 4.25 -10.51 -1.80
N THR A 176 3.59 -11.60 -1.40
CA THR A 176 2.15 -11.64 -1.16
C THR A 176 1.89 -11.54 0.34
N VAL A 177 1.10 -10.56 0.76
CA VAL A 177 0.67 -10.39 2.16
C VAL A 177 -0.83 -10.64 2.27
N SER A 178 -1.21 -11.63 3.07
CA SER A 178 -2.60 -11.96 3.38
C SER A 178 -2.97 -11.36 4.73
N VAL A 179 -4.01 -10.53 4.76
CA VAL A 179 -4.58 -10.00 6.00
C VAL A 179 -5.61 -10.98 6.51
N LYS A 180 -5.44 -11.47 7.73
CA LYS A 180 -6.35 -12.43 8.37
C LYS A 180 -6.91 -11.87 9.66
N GLN A 181 -8.18 -12.15 9.92
CA GLN A 181 -8.82 -11.88 11.20
C GLN A 181 -9.83 -13.00 11.47
N ASN A 182 -9.89 -13.49 12.71
CA ASN A 182 -10.80 -14.57 13.11
C ASN A 182 -10.71 -15.83 12.22
N GLY A 183 -9.51 -16.17 11.74
CA GLY A 183 -9.27 -17.33 10.88
C GLY A 183 -9.61 -17.13 9.39
N CYS A 184 -10.24 -16.02 9.01
CA CYS A 184 -10.60 -15.72 7.63
C CYS A 184 -9.59 -14.79 6.97
N THR A 185 -9.29 -15.02 5.68
CA THR A 185 -8.52 -14.07 4.86
C THR A 185 -9.45 -12.94 4.40
N MET A 186 -9.14 -11.72 4.84
CA MET A 186 -9.94 -10.52 4.61
C MET A 186 -9.53 -9.81 3.32
N LEU A 187 -8.23 -9.73 3.05
CA LEU A 187 -7.70 -9.24 1.78
C LEU A 187 -6.32 -9.85 1.52
N THR A 188 -5.87 -9.80 0.27
CA THR A 188 -4.54 -10.25 -0.15
C THR A 188 -3.93 -9.21 -1.07
N ALA A 189 -2.76 -8.70 -0.72
CA ALA A 189 -2.01 -7.75 -1.53
C ALA A 189 -0.75 -8.39 -2.11
N LYS A 190 -0.32 -7.95 -3.29
CA LYS A 190 0.92 -8.42 -3.94
C LYS A 190 1.77 -7.22 -4.31
N LEU A 191 2.99 -7.21 -3.82
CA LEU A 191 3.89 -6.07 -3.90
C LEU A 191 5.18 -6.51 -4.55
N LEU A 192 5.55 -5.82 -5.62
CA LEU A 192 6.75 -6.09 -6.39
C LEU A 192 7.85 -5.11 -5.96
N PHE A 193 8.99 -5.65 -5.57
CA PHE A 193 10.16 -4.89 -5.14
C PHE A 193 11.27 -4.97 -6.17
N ALA A 194 11.88 -3.84 -6.47
CA ALA A 194 13.17 -3.82 -7.13
C ALA A 194 14.27 -3.93 -6.07
N SER A 195 15.27 -4.74 -6.38
CA SER A 195 16.41 -4.96 -5.50
C SER A 195 17.63 -4.19 -5.98
N LEU A 196 18.12 -3.30 -5.13
CA LEU A 196 19.20 -2.36 -5.41
C LEU A 196 20.35 -2.59 -4.43
N ASN A 197 21.56 -2.23 -4.85
CA ASN A 197 22.72 -2.23 -3.97
C ASN A 197 22.58 -1.07 -2.97
N ALA A 198 22.69 -1.37 -1.67
CA ALA A 198 22.50 -0.39 -0.60
C ALA A 198 23.64 0.65 -0.54
N THR A 199 24.83 0.33 -1.06
CA THR A 199 25.97 1.28 -1.12
C THR A 199 26.00 2.08 -2.42
N ASN A 200 25.39 1.56 -3.49
CA ASN A 200 25.20 2.26 -4.76
C ASN A 200 23.81 1.96 -5.35
N ILE A 201 22.83 2.81 -5.06
CA ILE A 201 21.42 2.60 -5.43
C ILE A 201 21.15 2.56 -6.95
N LYS A 202 22.13 2.94 -7.79
CA LYS A 202 22.03 2.82 -9.25
C LYS A 202 22.28 1.39 -9.74
N GLU A 203 22.93 0.56 -8.94
CA GLU A 203 23.22 -0.82 -9.25
C GLU A 203 22.10 -1.73 -8.76
N LYS A 204 21.71 -2.69 -9.60
CA LYS A 204 20.77 -3.74 -9.19
C LYS A 204 21.51 -4.79 -8.39
N CYS A 205 20.89 -5.28 -7.32
CA CYS A 205 21.42 -6.35 -6.50
C CYS A 205 20.63 -7.64 -6.77
N PRO A 206 21.27 -8.75 -7.18
CA PRO A 206 20.54 -9.96 -7.57
C PRO A 206 19.95 -10.68 -6.36
N VAL A 207 18.78 -11.30 -6.47
CA VAL A 207 18.07 -11.97 -5.37
C VAL A 207 18.21 -13.49 -5.42
N ASN A 208 18.08 -14.14 -4.26
CA ASN A 208 17.83 -15.58 -4.20
C ASN A 208 16.55 -15.92 -4.99
N GLN A 209 16.59 -17.05 -5.70
CA GLN A 209 15.50 -17.45 -6.59
C GLN A 209 14.49 -18.31 -5.86
N LEU A 210 13.21 -17.98 -6.00
CA LEU A 210 12.13 -18.81 -5.49
C LEU A 210 12.09 -20.14 -6.25
N LYS A 211 12.08 -21.24 -5.51
CA LYS A 211 11.89 -22.60 -5.99
C LYS A 211 10.48 -23.05 -5.58
N PRO A 212 9.51 -23.06 -6.50
CA PRO A 212 8.22 -23.70 -6.26
C PRO A 212 8.40 -25.16 -5.88
N THR A 213 7.76 -25.60 -4.80
CA THR A 213 7.85 -26.96 -4.26
C THR A 213 6.58 -27.78 -4.46
N THR A 214 5.46 -27.12 -4.77
CA THR A 214 4.16 -27.77 -5.00
C THR A 214 3.59 -27.38 -6.37
N SER A 215 2.64 -28.16 -6.88
CA SER A 215 1.94 -27.84 -8.14
C SER A 215 1.23 -26.48 -8.07
N TYR A 216 0.63 -26.15 -6.93
CA TYR A 216 0.03 -24.84 -6.68
C TYR A 216 1.06 -23.71 -6.75
N GLU A 217 2.23 -23.88 -6.13
CA GLU A 217 3.29 -22.88 -6.20
C GLU A 217 3.85 -22.71 -7.61
N THR A 218 3.96 -23.79 -8.38
CA THR A 218 4.42 -23.74 -9.77
C THR A 218 3.45 -22.94 -10.65
N GLU A 219 2.15 -23.22 -10.53
CA GLU A 219 1.10 -22.48 -11.25
C GLU A 219 1.05 -21.02 -10.81
N LEU A 220 1.15 -20.76 -9.50
CA LEU A 220 1.21 -19.40 -8.97
C LEU A 220 2.43 -18.66 -9.56
N PHE A 221 3.61 -19.25 -9.51
CA PHE A 221 4.84 -18.67 -10.05
C PHE A 221 4.70 -18.35 -11.55
N HIS A 222 4.08 -19.24 -12.33
CA HIS A 222 3.81 -19.01 -13.75
C HIS A 222 2.90 -17.79 -13.97
N ARG A 223 1.75 -17.73 -13.28
CA ARG A 223 0.83 -16.58 -13.35
C ARG A 223 1.49 -15.27 -12.92
N ARG A 224 2.31 -15.32 -11.86
CA ARG A 224 3.05 -14.14 -11.39
C ARG A 224 4.11 -13.71 -12.39
N THR A 225 4.77 -14.65 -13.06
CA THR A 225 5.71 -14.34 -14.15
C THR A 225 5.02 -13.56 -15.25
N ILE A 226 3.86 -14.02 -15.72
CA ILE A 226 3.08 -13.30 -16.75
C ILE A 226 2.73 -11.90 -16.26
N ALA A 227 2.17 -11.77 -15.06
CA ALA A 227 1.73 -10.48 -14.51
C ALA A 227 2.89 -9.49 -14.27
N ASN A 228 4.08 -9.97 -13.94
CA ASN A 228 5.25 -9.12 -13.66
C ASN A 228 6.06 -8.75 -14.91
N THR A 229 5.95 -9.53 -15.99
CA THR A 229 6.74 -9.33 -17.23
C THR A 229 5.92 -8.78 -18.39
N THR A 230 4.60 -8.90 -18.35
CA THR A 230 3.70 -8.40 -19.39
C THR A 230 3.48 -6.90 -19.24
N LYS A 231 3.67 -6.13 -20.32
CA LYS A 231 3.37 -4.70 -20.33
C LYS A 231 1.86 -4.50 -20.40
N PRO A 232 1.25 -3.64 -19.56
CA PRO A 232 -0.16 -3.32 -19.68
C PRO A 232 -0.44 -2.66 -21.03
N PRO A 233 -1.63 -2.87 -21.61
CA PRO A 233 -2.01 -2.23 -22.86
C PRO A 233 -2.04 -0.71 -22.67
N ALA A 234 -1.40 0.01 -23.59
CA ALA A 234 -1.52 1.46 -23.68
C ALA A 234 -2.67 1.83 -24.61
N PRO A 235 -3.45 2.89 -24.31
CA PRO A 235 -4.44 3.39 -25.26
C PRO A 235 -3.73 3.82 -26.54
N GLN A 236 -4.28 3.45 -27.70
CA GLN A 236 -3.89 4.06 -28.96
C GLN A 236 -4.38 5.51 -28.95
N LEU A 237 -3.44 6.44 -28.83
CA LEU A 237 -3.74 7.87 -28.79
C LEU A 237 -3.98 8.36 -30.23
N THR A 238 -5.24 8.45 -30.62
CA THR A 238 -5.65 9.13 -31.87
C THR A 238 -5.97 10.61 -31.59
N ALA A 239 -6.11 11.40 -32.65
CA ALA A 239 -6.63 12.76 -32.53
C ALA A 239 -8.02 12.69 -31.87
N MET A 240 -8.13 13.24 -30.66
CA MET A 240 -9.35 13.22 -29.87
C MET A 240 -10.01 14.60 -29.96
N GLU A 241 -11.27 14.62 -30.36
CA GLU A 241 -12.10 15.81 -30.19
C GLU A 241 -12.35 16.02 -28.69
N LYS A 242 -12.07 17.23 -28.19
CA LYS A 242 -12.35 17.57 -26.79
C LYS A 242 -13.87 17.48 -26.58
N PRO A 243 -14.36 16.55 -25.75
CA PRO A 243 -15.79 16.45 -25.51
C PRO A 243 -16.28 17.75 -24.84
N ILE A 244 -17.46 18.22 -25.26
CA ILE A 244 -18.13 19.36 -24.64
C ILE A 244 -19.00 18.82 -23.50
N VAL A 245 -18.85 19.37 -22.29
CA VAL A 245 -19.72 19.06 -21.15
C VAL A 245 -21.14 19.48 -21.46
N LYS A 246 -22.06 18.52 -21.39
CA LYS A 246 -23.50 18.77 -21.56
C LYS A 246 -24.17 19.07 -20.23
N ASP A 247 -25.41 19.57 -20.30
CA ASP A 247 -26.23 19.80 -19.10
C ASP A 247 -26.38 18.53 -18.26
N GLY A 248 -26.05 18.64 -16.97
CA GLY A 248 -26.05 17.52 -16.02
C GLY A 248 -24.77 16.67 -16.01
N GLU A 249 -23.81 16.93 -16.89
CA GLU A 249 -22.46 16.37 -16.83
C GLU A 249 -21.51 17.32 -16.07
N ILE A 250 -20.40 16.78 -15.58
CA ILE A 250 -19.38 17.56 -14.85
C ILE A 250 -18.02 17.33 -15.50
N ALA A 251 -17.24 18.40 -15.65
CA ALA A 251 -15.85 18.31 -16.07
C ALA A 251 -15.00 17.55 -15.03
N MET A 252 -14.13 16.64 -15.46
CA MET A 252 -13.24 15.89 -14.56
C MET A 252 -12.44 16.82 -13.63
N SER A 253 -11.89 17.90 -14.17
CA SER A 253 -11.17 18.93 -13.41
C SER A 253 -12.02 19.60 -12.32
N ALA A 254 -13.33 19.75 -12.51
CA ALA A 254 -14.24 20.33 -11.52
C ALA A 254 -14.51 19.39 -10.33
N THR A 255 -14.06 18.12 -10.41
CA THR A 255 -14.16 17.16 -9.31
C THR A 255 -12.90 17.10 -8.44
N ALA A 256 -11.86 17.85 -8.81
CA ALA A 256 -10.55 17.74 -8.20
C ALA A 256 -10.53 18.21 -6.73
N LEU A 257 -9.85 17.44 -5.89
CA LEU A 257 -9.53 17.76 -4.51
C LEU A 257 -8.01 17.69 -4.35
N THR A 258 -7.41 18.76 -3.85
CA THR A 258 -5.98 18.82 -3.58
C THR A 258 -5.72 18.83 -2.08
N THR A 259 -4.77 18.01 -1.64
CA THR A 259 -4.21 18.05 -0.29
C THR A 259 -2.70 18.23 -0.37
N THR A 260 -2.12 18.94 0.59
CA THR A 260 -0.68 19.22 0.63
C THR A 260 -0.16 18.93 2.03
N THR A 261 1.03 18.33 2.11
CA THR A 261 1.69 17.97 3.37
C THR A 261 3.19 18.02 3.21
N ILE A 262 3.91 17.92 4.32
CA ILE A 262 5.37 17.77 4.36
C ILE A 262 5.68 16.30 4.63
N ALA A 263 6.73 15.78 3.99
CA ALA A 263 7.30 14.49 4.33
C ALA A 263 8.04 14.59 5.68
N TYR A 264 7.48 14.03 6.76
CA TYR A 264 8.11 14.02 8.08
C TYR A 264 8.94 12.75 8.31
N PRO A 265 9.90 12.76 9.27
CA PRO A 265 10.68 11.58 9.60
C PRO A 265 9.87 10.32 9.96
N GLU A 266 8.66 10.47 10.49
CA GLU A 266 7.77 9.33 10.76
C GLU A 266 7.30 8.61 9.47
N HIS A 267 7.45 9.22 8.30
CA HIS A 267 7.13 8.65 6.99
C HIS A 267 8.35 8.03 6.30
N GLU A 268 9.52 8.09 6.92
CA GLU A 268 10.76 7.57 6.38
C GLU A 268 10.66 6.03 6.22
N ASN A 269 11.41 5.53 5.25
CA ASN A 269 11.82 4.14 5.15
C ASN A 269 13.23 3.99 5.74
N PRO A 270 13.72 2.77 5.99
CA PRO A 270 15.06 2.60 6.55
C PRO A 270 16.20 3.27 5.75
N TYR A 271 15.94 3.64 4.50
CA TYR A 271 16.89 4.20 3.54
C TYR A 271 16.82 5.73 3.39
N GLY A 272 16.11 6.47 4.27
CA GLY A 272 16.10 7.93 4.26
C GLY A 272 15.08 8.59 3.33
N SER A 273 14.20 7.82 2.70
CA SER A 273 13.17 8.34 1.77
C SER A 273 11.77 8.00 2.25
N VAL A 274 10.75 8.64 1.70
CA VAL A 274 9.35 8.37 2.05
C VAL A 274 8.97 6.93 1.72
N PHE A 275 8.29 6.27 2.65
CA PHE A 275 7.78 4.91 2.52
C PHE A 275 6.64 4.84 1.48
N GLY A 276 6.66 3.84 0.59
CA GLY A 276 5.63 3.68 -0.46
C GLY A 276 4.22 3.53 0.12
N GLY A 277 4.10 2.77 1.21
CA GLY A 277 2.87 2.58 1.97
C GLY A 277 2.28 3.87 2.54
N TYR A 278 3.12 4.84 2.92
CA TYR A 278 2.64 6.16 3.34
C TYR A 278 2.01 6.92 2.17
N LEU A 279 2.62 6.87 0.97
CA LEU A 279 2.06 7.49 -0.23
C LEU A 279 0.72 6.85 -0.63
N VAL A 280 0.61 5.52 -0.53
CA VAL A 280 -0.65 4.80 -0.78
C VAL A 280 -1.72 5.21 0.23
N ARG A 281 -1.36 5.34 1.51
CA ARG A 281 -2.27 5.81 2.56
C ARG A 281 -2.79 7.21 2.27
N GLN A 282 -1.91 8.16 1.97
CA GLN A 282 -2.31 9.52 1.63
C GLN A 282 -3.15 9.54 0.35
N GLY A 283 -2.83 8.67 -0.62
CA GLY A 283 -3.58 8.52 -1.86
C GLY A 283 -5.00 7.98 -1.66
N ILE A 284 -5.22 6.97 -0.82
CA ILE A 284 -6.58 6.46 -0.57
C ILE A 284 -7.40 7.45 0.26
N GLU A 285 -6.78 8.14 1.22
CA GLU A 285 -7.45 9.13 2.06
C GLU A 285 -7.88 10.37 1.24
N SER A 286 -7.03 10.86 0.34
CA SER A 286 -7.39 11.95 -0.59
C SER A 286 -8.48 11.52 -1.57
N ALA A 287 -8.40 10.29 -2.10
CA ALA A 287 -9.38 9.74 -3.02
C ALA A 287 -10.74 9.51 -2.36
N GLU A 288 -10.77 9.04 -1.11
CA GLU A 288 -12.00 8.86 -0.33
C GLU A 288 -12.67 10.21 -0.06
N MET A 289 -11.91 11.25 0.29
CA MET A 289 -12.45 12.60 0.47
C MET A 289 -13.04 13.14 -0.84
N CYS A 290 -12.33 12.99 -1.97
CA CYS A 290 -12.83 13.38 -3.28
C CYS A 290 -14.14 12.64 -3.64
N ALA A 291 -14.17 11.32 -3.44
CA ALA A 291 -15.35 10.50 -3.67
C ALA A 291 -16.55 10.92 -2.80
N LYS A 292 -16.34 11.19 -1.50
CA LYS A 292 -17.40 11.65 -0.58
C LYS A 292 -17.97 13.01 -0.98
N LEU A 293 -17.10 13.96 -1.36
CA LEU A 293 -17.53 15.29 -1.81
C LEU A 293 -18.33 15.22 -3.11
N PHE A 294 -17.88 14.38 -4.05
CA PHE A 294 -18.56 14.18 -5.33
C PHE A 294 -19.90 13.45 -5.16
N ALA A 295 -19.92 12.33 -4.42
CA ALA A 295 -21.10 11.52 -4.22
C ALA A 295 -22.11 12.15 -3.25
N LYS A 296 -21.66 13.11 -2.43
CA LYS A 296 -22.44 13.75 -1.34
C LYS A 296 -23.02 12.71 -0.38
N ALA A 297 -22.28 11.64 -0.17
CA ALA A 297 -22.69 10.48 0.59
C ALA A 297 -21.46 9.70 1.07
N ASP A 298 -21.67 8.72 1.95
CA ASP A 298 -20.60 7.83 2.34
C ASP A 298 -20.20 6.91 1.20
N VAL A 299 -18.95 6.47 1.26
CA VAL A 299 -18.34 5.60 0.26
C VAL A 299 -17.50 4.52 0.95
N THR A 300 -17.41 3.37 0.31
CA THR A 300 -16.61 2.22 0.76
C THR A 300 -15.58 1.90 -0.31
N ALA A 301 -14.31 1.76 0.06
CA ALA A 301 -13.27 1.36 -0.89
C ALA A 301 -13.46 -0.11 -1.31
N VAL A 302 -13.49 -0.36 -2.62
CA VAL A 302 -13.75 -1.67 -3.23
C VAL A 302 -12.48 -2.25 -3.86
N SER A 303 -11.67 -1.42 -4.49
CA SER A 303 -10.37 -1.82 -5.02
C SER A 303 -9.34 -0.72 -4.92
N LEU A 304 -8.09 -1.13 -4.76
CA LEU A 304 -6.92 -0.40 -5.21
C LEU A 304 -6.45 -1.09 -6.48
N ASP A 305 -6.33 -0.37 -7.59
CA ASP A 305 -5.79 -0.91 -8.83
C ASP A 305 -4.25 -0.86 -8.80
N ASN A 306 -3.56 -0.77 -9.94
CA ASN A 306 -2.10 -0.67 -9.93
C ASN A 306 -1.64 0.66 -9.29
N ALA A 307 -0.81 0.54 -8.26
CA ALA A 307 0.01 1.64 -7.77
C ALA A 307 1.41 1.49 -8.36
N GLU A 308 1.89 2.52 -9.05
CA GLU A 308 3.24 2.57 -9.64
C GLU A 308 4.03 3.68 -8.97
N PHE A 309 5.23 3.32 -8.48
CA PHE A 309 6.12 4.25 -7.80
C PHE A 309 7.23 4.68 -8.74
N LEU A 310 7.27 5.95 -9.15
CA LEU A 310 8.20 6.41 -10.20
C LEU A 310 9.36 7.25 -9.67
N LYS A 311 9.17 7.91 -8.52
CA LYS A 311 10.19 8.77 -7.93
C LYS A 311 10.41 8.43 -6.46
N VAL A 312 11.68 8.44 -6.07
CA VAL A 312 12.06 8.45 -4.66
C VAL A 312 11.85 9.85 -4.11
N ILE A 313 11.27 9.94 -2.92
CA ILE A 313 10.86 11.21 -2.31
C ILE A 313 11.65 11.39 -1.01
N GLU A 314 12.30 12.54 -0.86
CA GLU A 314 13.11 12.85 0.31
C GLU A 314 12.26 13.37 1.47
N ILE A 315 12.69 13.08 2.70
CA ILE A 315 12.11 13.70 3.90
C ILE A 315 12.33 15.22 3.86
N GLY A 316 11.32 15.98 4.29
CA GLY A 316 11.26 17.43 4.19
C GLY A 316 10.57 17.93 2.92
N SER A 317 10.40 17.09 1.89
CA SER A 317 9.74 17.48 0.64
C SER A 317 8.28 17.91 0.87
N ILE A 318 7.84 18.92 0.13
CA ILE A 318 6.42 19.28 0.05
C ILE A 318 5.73 18.34 -0.93
N LEU A 319 4.75 17.60 -0.44
CA LEU A 319 3.95 16.65 -1.20
C LEU A 319 2.56 17.18 -1.46
N ARG A 320 2.07 16.96 -2.67
CA ARG A 320 0.71 17.29 -3.08
C ARG A 320 0.03 16.04 -3.62
N PHE A 321 -1.17 15.76 -3.11
CA PHE A 321 -2.04 14.72 -3.61
C PHE A 321 -3.23 15.36 -4.29
N ASN A 322 -3.32 15.20 -5.61
CA ASN A 322 -4.43 15.68 -6.42
C ASN A 322 -5.35 14.51 -6.79
N ALA A 323 -6.52 14.45 -6.16
CA ALA A 323 -7.51 13.42 -6.37
C ALA A 323 -8.66 13.93 -7.23
N TYR A 324 -9.11 13.14 -8.21
CA TYR A 324 -10.23 13.50 -9.10
C TYR A 324 -10.98 12.27 -9.59
N ILE A 325 -12.26 12.45 -9.94
CA ILE A 325 -13.14 11.38 -10.39
C ILE A 325 -12.84 11.08 -11.86
N CYS A 326 -12.42 9.85 -12.17
CA CYS A 326 -12.11 9.43 -13.54
C CYS A 326 -13.37 8.97 -14.29
N ASN A 327 -14.23 8.24 -13.59
CA ASN A 327 -15.36 7.54 -14.19
C ASN A 327 -16.40 7.21 -13.12
N VAL A 328 -17.66 7.18 -13.55
CA VAL A 328 -18.81 6.83 -12.71
C VAL A 328 -19.61 5.77 -13.45
N LYS A 329 -19.90 4.65 -12.79
CA LYS A 329 -20.71 3.57 -13.34
C LYS A 329 -21.60 2.99 -12.24
N ASN A 330 -22.91 3.15 -12.38
CA ASN A 330 -23.89 2.80 -11.35
C ASN A 330 -23.53 3.53 -10.03
N ASN A 331 -23.35 2.77 -8.94
CA ASN A 331 -22.95 3.29 -7.63
C ASN A 331 -21.43 3.25 -7.42
N TYR A 332 -20.65 2.92 -8.45
CA TYR A 332 -19.19 2.89 -8.38
C TYR A 332 -18.58 4.17 -8.94
N VAL A 333 -17.60 4.67 -8.22
CA VAL A 333 -16.85 5.88 -8.54
C VAL A 333 -15.37 5.52 -8.58
N ASN A 334 -14.76 5.66 -9.76
CA ASN A 334 -13.33 5.46 -9.92
C ASN A 334 -12.61 6.80 -9.68
N VAL A 335 -11.66 6.82 -8.77
CA VAL A 335 -10.96 8.04 -8.34
C VAL A 335 -9.46 7.85 -8.49
N CYS A 336 -8.83 8.73 -9.25
CA CYS A 336 -7.38 8.77 -9.38
C CYS A 336 -6.82 9.78 -8.37
N SER A 337 -5.87 9.37 -7.54
CA SER A 337 -5.04 10.26 -6.73
C SER A 337 -3.62 10.27 -7.28
N GLN A 338 -3.13 11.44 -7.66
CA GLN A 338 -1.76 11.65 -8.12
C GLN A 338 -0.94 12.24 -6.98
N ALA A 339 0.19 11.61 -6.65
CA ALA A 339 1.20 12.20 -5.78
C ALA A 339 2.19 13.01 -6.62
N GLU A 340 2.47 14.21 -6.15
CA GLU A 340 3.41 15.14 -6.76
C GLU A 340 4.33 15.70 -5.69
N VAL A 341 5.59 15.94 -6.04
CA VAL A 341 6.60 16.54 -5.16
C VAL A 341 6.95 17.94 -5.67
N PHE A 342 7.06 18.91 -4.77
CA PHE A 342 7.49 20.25 -5.13
C PHE A 342 8.99 20.25 -5.45
N ASN A 343 9.35 20.75 -6.63
CA ASN A 343 10.73 20.97 -7.01
C ASN A 343 11.10 22.44 -6.78
N GLU A 344 11.97 22.70 -5.80
CA GLU A 344 12.39 24.04 -5.43
C GLU A 344 13.11 24.80 -6.56
N ARG A 345 13.82 24.09 -7.44
CA ARG A 345 14.55 24.71 -8.55
C ARG A 345 13.61 25.16 -9.67
N THR A 346 12.59 24.37 -9.98
CA THR A 346 11.62 24.71 -11.05
C THR A 346 10.41 25.47 -10.53
N GLN A 347 10.24 25.56 -9.19
CA GLN A 347 9.07 26.14 -8.52
C GLN A 347 7.74 25.50 -8.98
N GLN A 348 7.81 24.21 -9.35
CA GLN A 348 6.69 23.46 -9.90
C GLN A 348 6.56 22.13 -9.18
N PHE A 349 5.32 21.64 -9.09
CA PHE A 349 5.08 20.28 -8.66
C PHE A 349 5.35 19.32 -9.80
N GLU A 350 6.07 18.25 -9.51
CA GLU A 350 6.38 17.21 -10.46
C GLU A 350 5.66 15.92 -10.08
N PHE A 351 5.07 15.25 -11.07
CA PHE A 351 4.43 13.97 -10.90
C PHE A 351 5.41 12.91 -10.37
N CYS A 352 4.99 12.19 -9.32
CA CYS A 352 5.69 11.06 -8.73
C CYS A 352 4.93 9.78 -8.98
N ASP A 353 3.72 9.67 -8.44
CA ASP A 353 3.02 8.39 -8.36
C ASP A 353 1.55 8.56 -8.67
N ARG A 354 0.91 7.47 -9.08
CA ARG A 354 -0.52 7.42 -9.35
C ARG A 354 -1.15 6.23 -8.68
N PHE A 355 -2.28 6.50 -8.03
CA PHE A 355 -3.14 5.51 -7.41
C PHE A 355 -4.52 5.64 -8.03
N LEU A 356 -5.11 4.51 -8.43
CA LEU A 356 -6.49 4.47 -8.87
C LEU A 356 -7.28 3.58 -7.91
N PHE A 357 -8.34 4.15 -7.37
CA PHE A 357 -9.21 3.49 -6.41
C PHE A 357 -10.62 3.39 -6.98
N THR A 358 -11.32 2.33 -6.63
CA THR A 358 -12.75 2.22 -6.87
C THR A 358 -13.48 2.29 -5.54
N PHE A 359 -14.47 3.17 -5.45
CA PHE A 359 -15.35 3.30 -4.30
C PHE A 359 -16.78 2.95 -4.70
N GLU A 360 -17.51 2.33 -3.79
CA GLU A 360 -18.96 2.15 -3.87
C GLU A 360 -19.63 3.17 -2.96
N THR A 361 -20.62 3.90 -3.48
CA THR A 361 -21.41 4.83 -2.67
C THR A 361 -22.76 4.23 -2.30
N ASN A 362 -23.28 4.62 -1.13
CA ASN A 362 -24.66 4.34 -0.73
C ASN A 362 -25.67 5.37 -1.29
N ASN A 363 -25.23 6.32 -2.12
CA ASN A 363 -26.14 7.24 -2.80
C ASN A 363 -26.98 6.49 -3.83
N ASN A 364 -28.30 6.44 -3.61
CA ASN A 364 -29.25 5.82 -4.53
C ASN A 364 -29.64 6.74 -5.71
N ASN A 365 -29.19 7.99 -5.71
CA ASN A 365 -29.43 8.91 -6.81
C ASN A 365 -28.43 8.68 -7.95
N LYS A 366 -28.86 9.01 -9.16
CA LYS A 366 -27.98 8.99 -10.33
C LYS A 366 -26.88 10.04 -10.18
N LEU A 367 -25.65 9.58 -9.98
CA LEU A 367 -24.47 10.44 -9.97
C LEU A 367 -24.23 11.06 -11.36
N PRO A 368 -23.73 12.31 -11.41
CA PRO A 368 -23.46 12.98 -12.67
C PRO A 368 -22.35 12.28 -13.44
N ARG A 369 -22.44 12.28 -14.77
CA ARG A 369 -21.37 11.73 -15.62
C ARG A 369 -20.18 12.68 -15.63
N VAL A 370 -18.98 12.10 -15.57
CA VAL A 370 -17.73 12.86 -15.62
C VAL A 370 -17.12 12.81 -17.03
N VAL A 371 -16.72 13.98 -17.52
CA VAL A 371 -16.24 14.18 -18.89
C VAL A 371 -14.78 14.69 -18.88
N PRO A 372 -13.85 14.02 -19.60
CA PRO A 372 -12.48 14.48 -19.73
C PRO A 372 -12.37 15.63 -20.74
N HIS A 373 -11.47 16.60 -20.51
CA HIS A 373 -11.27 17.82 -21.31
C HIS A 373 -9.87 17.92 -21.93
N ASN A 374 -8.96 17.05 -21.53
CA ASN A 374 -7.61 16.98 -22.06
C ASN A 374 -7.15 15.52 -22.16
N MET A 375 -6.01 15.31 -22.81
CA MET A 375 -5.48 13.97 -23.05
C MET A 375 -5.15 13.21 -21.76
N GLN A 376 -4.69 13.90 -20.72
CA GLN A 376 -4.35 13.26 -19.44
C GLN A 376 -5.61 12.71 -18.74
N GLU A 377 -6.70 13.49 -18.77
CA GLU A 377 -8.01 13.10 -18.24
C GLU A 377 -8.62 11.94 -19.05
N PHE A 378 -8.49 11.96 -20.38
CA PHE A 378 -8.94 10.86 -21.23
C PHE A 378 -8.21 9.56 -20.90
N VAL A 379 -6.88 9.59 -20.77
CA VAL A 379 -6.09 8.43 -20.38
C VAL A 379 -6.49 7.94 -18.99
N ALA A 380 -6.76 8.84 -18.05
CA ALA A 380 -7.23 8.47 -16.70
C ALA A 380 -8.60 7.78 -16.75
N GLN A 381 -9.54 8.33 -17.52
CA GLN A 381 -10.86 7.72 -17.73
C GLN A 381 -10.76 6.36 -18.45
N TRP A 382 -10.00 6.27 -19.54
CA TRP A 382 -9.80 5.02 -20.28
C TRP A 382 -9.21 3.93 -19.38
N ARG A 383 -8.18 4.26 -18.59
CA ARG A 383 -7.61 3.30 -17.63
C ARG A 383 -8.67 2.80 -16.66
N SER A 384 -9.44 3.71 -16.05
CA SER A 384 -10.50 3.32 -15.11
C SER A 384 -11.57 2.40 -15.71
N GLN A 385 -11.88 2.56 -17.00
CA GLN A 385 -12.89 1.73 -17.68
C GLN A 385 -12.36 0.37 -18.12
N ASN A 386 -11.05 0.25 -18.37
CA ASN A 386 -10.43 -0.98 -18.86
C ASN A 386 -9.82 -1.86 -17.77
N ILE A 387 -9.76 -1.38 -16.53
CA ILE A 387 -9.31 -2.18 -15.39
C ILE A 387 -10.37 -3.20 -14.94
N ALA A 388 -11.66 -2.85 -15.04
CA ALA A 388 -12.76 -3.76 -14.70
C ALA A 388 -12.94 -4.95 -15.66
N LYS A 389 -12.15 -5.04 -16.74
CA LYS A 389 -12.24 -6.14 -17.73
C LYS A 389 -11.10 -7.17 -17.59
N ALA A 390 -10.14 -6.94 -16.71
CA ALA A 390 -8.92 -7.75 -16.61
C ALA A 390 -8.87 -8.69 -15.38
N ASN A 391 -9.90 -8.67 -14.52
CA ASN A 391 -9.99 -9.52 -13.33
C ASN A 391 -11.19 -10.45 -13.39
#